data_AF-A0A9D6LBK4-F1
#
_entry.id   AF-A0A9D6LBK4-F1
#
_cell.length_a   1.000
_cell.length_b   1.000
_cell.length_c   1.000
_cell.angle_alpha   90.00
_cell.angle_beta   90.00
_cell.angle_gamma   90.00
#
_symmetry.space_group_name_H-M   'P 1'
#
loop_
_entity.id
_entity.type
_entity.pdbx_description
1 polymer ?
#
loop_
_entity_poly.entity_id
_entity_poly.type
_entity_poly.pdbx_seq_one_letter_code
_entity_poly.pdbx_strand_id
1 'polypeptide(L)'
;LMDIKPGYMLGGKPRHQAVGHVLGIFAGAAVAVPVFYVIFHGDLSLLTSEKLPMPAVIIWKAVAEALTKGLGFLHVSARIAVVVGATLGIVFEIVNKLQKGRFPISGVGLGLAFVLRFTDSLAMGGGAILFWVLEKKLQKKSLQRIFVENREAVCAGVIAGGSIIGIILIVLETVVLK
;
A
#
# COMPACT_ATOMS: atom_id res chain seq x y z
N LEU A 1 -10.25 -0.27 2.65
CA LEU A 1 -11.67 0.19 2.68
C LEU A 1 -11.70 1.71 2.88
N MET A 2 -11.02 2.45 2.01
CA MET A 2 -10.98 3.93 2.05
C MET A 2 -11.76 4.53 0.88
N ASP A 3 -12.24 3.71 -0.06
CA ASP A 3 -12.76 4.15 -1.35
C ASP A 3 -14.30 4.24 -1.37
N ILE A 4 -14.97 3.52 -0.46
CA ILE A 4 -16.44 3.53 -0.38
C ILE A 4 -16.96 4.90 0.06
N LYS A 5 -16.30 5.54 1.03
CA LYS A 5 -16.73 6.85 1.55
C LYS A 5 -16.52 7.97 0.51
N PRO A 6 -15.36 8.11 -0.15
CA PRO A 6 -15.20 9.00 -1.30
C PRO A 6 -16.17 8.70 -2.44
N GLY A 7 -16.32 7.43 -2.82
CA GLY A 7 -17.27 7.03 -3.86
C GLY A 7 -18.72 7.40 -3.51
N TYR A 8 -19.09 7.30 -2.24
CA TYR A 8 -20.39 7.76 -1.75
C TYR A 8 -20.53 9.28 -1.78
N MET A 9 -19.49 10.03 -1.38
CA MET A 9 -19.47 11.50 -1.47
C MET A 9 -19.59 12.00 -2.92
N LEU A 10 -19.19 11.19 -3.90
CA LEU A 10 -19.33 11.46 -5.34
C LEU A 10 -20.66 10.94 -5.94
N GLY A 11 -21.61 10.49 -5.12
CA GLY A 11 -22.94 10.05 -5.55
C GLY A 11 -23.09 8.55 -5.86
N GLY A 12 -22.03 7.76 -5.65
CA GLY A 12 -22.08 6.31 -5.83
C GLY A 12 -22.80 5.60 -4.68
N LYS A 13 -23.71 4.67 -5.00
CA LYS A 13 -24.39 3.86 -3.98
C LYS A 13 -23.42 2.82 -3.39
N PRO A 14 -23.22 2.76 -2.05
CA PRO A 14 -22.24 1.86 -1.42
C PRO A 14 -22.49 0.37 -1.72
N ARG A 15 -23.76 -0.02 -1.87
CA ARG A 15 -24.14 -1.40 -2.21
C ARG A 15 -23.58 -1.83 -3.57
N HIS A 16 -23.63 -0.95 -4.58
CA HIS A 16 -23.08 -1.28 -5.90
C HIS A 16 -21.56 -1.34 -5.90
N GLN A 17 -20.89 -0.50 -5.11
CA GLN A 17 -19.44 -0.55 -4.95
C GLN A 17 -19.00 -1.86 -4.27
N ALA A 18 -19.71 -2.29 -3.21
CA ALA A 18 -19.44 -3.57 -2.55
C ALA A 18 -19.62 -4.76 -3.53
N VAL A 19 -20.70 -4.77 -4.31
CA VAL A 19 -20.89 -5.79 -5.36
C VAL A 19 -19.78 -5.73 -6.40
N GLY A 20 -19.38 -4.53 -6.83
CA GLY A 20 -18.26 -4.33 -7.75
C GLY A 20 -16.94 -4.88 -7.21
N HIS A 21 -16.63 -4.70 -5.92
CA HIS A 21 -15.45 -5.28 -5.29
C HIS A 21 -15.49 -6.81 -5.30
N VAL A 22 -16.64 -7.40 -4.96
CA VAL A 22 -16.80 -8.86 -4.98
C VAL A 22 -16.62 -9.42 -6.40
N LEU A 23 -17.28 -8.82 -7.39
CA LEU A 23 -17.13 -9.21 -8.79
C LEU A 23 -15.68 -9.02 -9.27
N GLY A 24 -15.04 -7.93 -8.86
CA GLY A 24 -13.63 -7.65 -9.16
C GLY A 24 -12.67 -8.69 -8.59
N ILE A 25 -12.94 -9.24 -7.40
CA ILE A 25 -12.16 -10.35 -6.83
C ILE A 25 -12.26 -11.58 -7.74
N PHE A 26 -13.47 -11.97 -8.15
CA PHE A 26 -13.65 -13.15 -9.00
C PHE A 26 -13.07 -12.96 -10.39
N ALA A 27 -13.33 -11.82 -11.04
CA ALA A 27 -12.77 -11.49 -12.36
C ALA A 27 -11.24 -11.40 -12.32
N GLY A 28 -10.69 -10.74 -11.30
CA GLY A 28 -9.25 -10.63 -11.08
C GLY A 28 -8.61 -12.00 -10.87
N ALA A 29 -9.20 -12.88 -10.05
CA ALA A 29 -8.71 -14.23 -9.86
C ALA A 29 -8.77 -15.07 -11.15
N ALA A 30 -9.88 -14.98 -11.89
CA ALA A 30 -10.07 -15.73 -13.13
C ALA A 30 -9.04 -15.36 -14.21
N VAL A 31 -8.54 -14.13 -14.23
CA VAL A 31 -7.51 -13.68 -15.19
C VAL A 31 -6.10 -13.85 -14.63
N ALA A 32 -5.85 -13.45 -13.39
CA ALA A 32 -4.51 -13.45 -12.80
C ALA A 32 -3.95 -14.86 -12.62
N VAL A 33 -4.77 -15.86 -12.27
CA VAL A 33 -4.30 -17.23 -12.05
C VAL A 33 -3.80 -17.89 -13.34
N PRO A 34 -4.54 -17.89 -14.47
CA PRO A 34 -4.02 -18.41 -15.74
C PRO A 34 -2.78 -17.66 -16.22
N VAL A 35 -2.78 -16.33 -16.14
CA VAL A 35 -1.62 -15.51 -16.54
C VAL A 35 -0.39 -15.87 -15.71
N PHE A 36 -0.56 -16.10 -14.40
CA PHE A 36 0.52 -16.59 -13.55
C PHE A 36 1.07 -17.93 -14.07
N TYR A 37 0.24 -18.93 -14.34
CA TYR A 37 0.73 -20.21 -14.85
C TYR A 37 1.38 -20.10 -16.24
N VAL A 38 0.92 -19.19 -17.09
CA VAL A 38 1.54 -18.92 -18.41
C VAL A 38 2.90 -18.24 -18.28
N ILE A 39 3.10 -17.37 -17.29
CA ILE A 39 4.39 -16.68 -17.10
C ILE A 39 5.39 -17.61 -16.42
N PHE A 40 4.98 -18.24 -15.31
CA PHE A 40 5.89 -19.00 -14.45
C PHE A 40 6.04 -20.46 -14.85
N HIS A 41 5.10 -21.03 -15.63
CA HIS A 41 5.12 -22.45 -16.02
C HIS A 41 5.31 -23.42 -14.83
N GLY A 42 4.85 -23.04 -13.63
CA GLY A 42 5.02 -23.79 -12.40
C GLY A 42 6.41 -23.65 -11.73
N ASP A 43 7.34 -22.91 -12.33
CA ASP A 43 8.65 -22.65 -11.76
C ASP A 43 8.61 -21.43 -10.80
N LEU A 44 8.51 -21.72 -9.51
CA LEU A 44 8.52 -20.72 -8.45
C LEU A 44 9.91 -20.10 -8.23
N SER A 45 10.99 -20.64 -8.79
CA SER A 45 12.33 -20.05 -8.66
C SER A 45 12.48 -18.76 -9.47
N LEU A 46 11.64 -18.59 -10.49
CA LEU A 46 11.55 -17.35 -11.27
C LEU A 46 10.98 -16.19 -10.45
N LEU A 47 10.17 -16.46 -9.41
CA LEU A 47 9.73 -15.42 -8.47
C LEU A 47 10.95 -14.81 -7.79
N THR A 48 11.15 -13.50 -7.96
CA THR A 48 12.29 -12.74 -7.41
C THR A 48 13.66 -13.05 -8.03
N SER A 49 13.68 -13.76 -9.16
CA SER A 49 14.88 -13.93 -9.98
C SER A 49 15.29 -12.62 -10.67
N GLU A 50 16.51 -12.54 -11.20
CA GLU A 50 16.98 -11.37 -11.97
C GLU A 50 16.11 -11.09 -13.21
N LYS A 51 15.51 -12.13 -13.80
CA LYS A 51 14.63 -11.99 -14.96
C LYS A 51 13.27 -11.40 -14.59
N LEU A 52 12.79 -11.64 -13.36
CA LEU A 52 11.52 -11.15 -12.86
C LEU A 52 11.66 -10.66 -11.40
N PRO A 53 12.30 -9.49 -11.19
CA PRO A 53 12.47 -8.92 -9.86
C PRO A 53 11.13 -8.38 -9.37
N MET A 54 10.38 -9.21 -8.64
CA MET A 54 9.06 -8.87 -8.09
C MET A 54 9.10 -8.74 -6.57
N PRO A 55 9.76 -7.69 -6.02
CA PRO A 55 9.97 -7.55 -4.58
C PRO A 55 8.66 -7.43 -3.80
N ALA A 56 7.63 -6.80 -4.38
CA ALA A 56 6.32 -6.66 -3.76
C ALA A 56 5.62 -8.01 -3.50
N VAL A 57 5.93 -9.04 -4.30
CA VAL A 57 5.32 -10.37 -4.18
C VAL A 57 5.84 -11.11 -2.95
N ILE A 58 7.04 -10.78 -2.44
CA ILE A 58 7.65 -11.44 -1.27
C ILE A 58 6.72 -11.34 -0.05
N ILE A 59 6.15 -10.16 0.18
CA ILE A 59 5.25 -9.91 1.32
C ILE A 59 4.01 -10.80 1.20
N TRP A 60 3.41 -10.87 0.01
CA TRP A 60 2.21 -11.67 -0.24
C TRP A 60 2.47 -13.18 -0.21
N LYS A 61 3.65 -13.62 -0.66
CA LYS A 61 4.10 -15.00 -0.51
C LYS A 61 4.18 -15.38 0.98
N ALA A 62 4.79 -14.53 1.80
CA ALA A 62 4.88 -14.77 3.25
C ALA A 62 3.49 -14.85 3.91
N VAL A 63 2.55 -14.00 3.50
CA VAL A 63 1.14 -14.08 3.96
C VAL A 63 0.50 -15.41 3.54
N ALA A 64 0.65 -15.81 2.27
CA ALA A 64 0.09 -17.07 1.78
C ALA A 64 0.70 -18.29 2.50
N GLU A 65 2.01 -18.30 2.76
CA GLU A 65 2.68 -19.35 3.53
C GLU A 65 2.20 -19.41 4.98
N ALA A 66 2.03 -18.26 5.63
CA ALA A 66 1.51 -18.19 6.99
C ALA A 66 0.05 -18.68 7.08
N LEU A 67 -0.78 -18.41 6.08
CA LEU A 67 -2.17 -18.87 6.03
C LEU A 67 -2.29 -20.37 5.71
N THR A 68 -1.42 -20.90 4.86
CA THR A 68 -1.46 -22.31 4.41
C THR A 68 -0.80 -23.26 5.40
N LYS A 69 0.37 -22.90 5.93
CA LYS A 69 1.15 -23.72 6.87
C LYS A 69 0.83 -23.40 8.34
N GLY A 70 0.07 -22.34 8.59
CA GLY A 70 -0.25 -21.83 9.92
C GLY A 70 0.90 -21.08 10.60
N LEU A 71 0.62 -20.47 11.75
CA LEU A 71 1.61 -19.70 12.53
C LEU A 71 2.75 -20.58 13.08
N GLY A 72 2.58 -21.90 13.08
CA GLY A 72 3.61 -22.89 13.42
C GLY A 72 4.80 -22.92 12.44
N PHE A 73 4.64 -22.38 11.23
CA PHE A 73 5.73 -22.21 10.26
C PHE A 73 6.68 -21.08 10.65
N LEU A 74 6.20 -20.06 11.38
CA LEU A 74 7.00 -18.92 11.76
C LEU A 74 8.01 -19.30 12.85
N HIS A 75 9.22 -18.76 12.75
CA HIS A 75 10.25 -18.90 13.77
C HIS A 75 9.73 -18.39 15.13
N VAL A 76 10.18 -18.99 16.23
CA VAL A 76 9.69 -18.67 17.59
C VAL A 76 9.85 -17.18 17.90
N SER A 77 10.97 -16.57 17.51
CA SER A 77 11.19 -15.13 17.67
C SER A 77 10.15 -14.27 16.93
N ALA A 78 9.72 -14.69 15.74
CA ALA A 78 8.70 -13.97 14.98
C ALA A 78 7.32 -14.08 15.66
N ARG A 79 6.99 -15.22 16.24
CA ARG A 79 5.74 -15.38 17.03
C ARG A 79 5.75 -14.46 18.25
N ILE A 80 6.87 -14.40 18.97
CA ILE A 80 7.04 -13.49 20.12
C ILE A 80 6.91 -12.03 19.65
N ALA A 81 7.54 -11.67 18.52
CA ALA A 81 7.44 -10.33 17.96
C ALA A 81 5.99 -9.95 17.60
N VAL A 82 5.19 -10.89 17.08
CA VAL A 82 3.75 -10.67 16.84
C VAL A 82 3.01 -10.37 18.14
N VAL A 83 3.23 -11.15 19.20
CA VAL A 83 2.58 -10.95 20.50
C VAL A 83 2.99 -9.61 21.12
N VAL A 84 4.29 -9.29 21.10
CA VAL A 84 4.82 -8.03 21.61
C VAL A 84 4.26 -6.85 20.81
N GLY A 85 4.28 -6.93 19.47
CA GLY A 85 3.75 -5.89 18.59
C GLY A 85 2.26 -5.66 18.79
N ALA A 86 1.46 -6.72 18.90
CA ALA A 86 0.03 -6.62 19.19
C ALA A 86 -0.23 -5.97 20.56
N THR A 87 0.53 -6.38 21.57
CA THR A 87 0.41 -5.83 22.94
C THR A 87 0.78 -4.34 22.97
N LEU A 88 1.91 -3.97 22.37
CA LEU A 88 2.36 -2.58 22.29
C LEU A 88 1.36 -1.72 21.50
N GLY A 89 0.84 -2.22 20.38
CA GLY A 89 -0.18 -1.52 19.59
C GLY A 89 -1.44 -1.22 20.40
N ILE A 90 -1.93 -2.20 21.17
CA ILE A 90 -3.07 -2.03 22.08
C ILE A 90 -2.74 -0.99 23.16
N VAL A 91 -1.56 -1.07 23.78
CA VAL A 91 -1.13 -0.12 24.81
C VAL A 91 -1.08 1.31 24.25
N PHE A 92 -0.50 1.50 23.07
CA PHE A 92 -0.44 2.83 22.44
C PHE A 92 -1.83 3.39 22.14
N GLU A 93 -2.76 2.56 21.64
CA GLU A 93 -4.12 3.01 21.36
C GLU A 93 -4.88 3.37 22.66
N ILE A 94 -4.71 2.57 23.72
CA ILE A 94 -5.29 2.87 25.04
C ILE A 94 -4.74 4.18 25.58
N VAL A 95 -3.42 4.36 25.58
CA VAL A 95 -2.77 5.60 26.06
C VAL A 95 -3.22 6.80 25.24
N ASN A 96 -3.28 6.67 23.92
CA ASN A 96 -3.76 7.74 23.04
C ASN A 96 -5.20 8.14 23.36
N LYS A 97 -6.07 7.15 23.61
CA LYS A 97 -7.46 7.39 24.01
C LYS A 97 -7.55 8.08 25.39
N LEU A 98 -6.75 7.65 26.37
CA LEU A 98 -6.69 8.28 27.69
C LEU A 98 -6.18 9.72 27.63
N GLN A 99 -5.23 10.00 26.74
CA GLN A 99 -4.69 11.34 26.50
C GLN A 99 -5.53 12.18 25.53
N LYS A 100 -6.74 11.72 25.16
CA LYS A 100 -7.66 12.43 24.23
C LYS A 100 -6.97 12.82 22.91
N GLY A 101 -6.15 11.94 22.36
CA GLY A 101 -5.47 12.17 21.08
C GLY A 101 -4.18 13.00 21.16
N ARG A 102 -3.67 13.29 22.36
CA ARG A 102 -2.42 14.07 22.55
C ARG A 102 -1.15 13.21 22.58
N PHE A 103 -1.27 11.89 22.41
CA PHE A 103 -0.11 11.02 22.42
C PHE A 103 0.69 11.20 21.12
N PRO A 104 2.01 11.48 21.18
CA PRO A 104 2.78 11.85 19.99
C PRO A 104 3.12 10.66 19.09
N ILE A 105 2.98 9.43 19.57
CA ILE A 105 3.34 8.22 18.82
C ILE A 105 2.12 7.66 18.12
N SER A 106 2.20 7.58 16.79
CA SER A 106 1.22 6.87 15.98
C SER A 106 1.52 5.37 15.98
N GLY A 107 0.61 4.55 16.52
CA GLY A 107 0.73 3.09 16.47
C GLY A 107 0.79 2.56 15.04
N VAL A 108 0.01 3.15 14.12
CA VAL A 108 0.03 2.82 12.69
C VAL A 108 1.37 3.21 12.06
N GLY A 109 1.90 4.39 12.37
CA GLY A 109 3.20 4.84 11.86
C GLY A 109 4.34 3.94 12.32
N LEU A 110 4.33 3.54 13.59
CA LEU A 110 5.32 2.60 14.12
C LEU A 110 5.21 1.23 13.44
N GLY A 111 4.00 0.70 13.28
CA GLY A 111 3.78 -0.58 12.58
C GLY A 111 4.27 -0.54 11.14
N LEU A 112 3.97 0.54 10.41
CA LEU A 112 4.44 0.72 9.03
C LEU A 112 5.97 0.80 8.93
N ALA A 113 6.66 1.36 9.92
CA ALA A 113 8.12 1.43 9.94
C ALA A 113 8.81 0.04 9.96
N PHE A 114 8.14 -1.00 10.46
CA PHE A 114 8.65 -2.38 10.42
C PHE A 114 8.36 -3.10 9.10
N VAL A 115 7.41 -2.60 8.30
CA VAL A 115 6.99 -3.22 7.03
C VAL A 115 7.67 -2.56 5.85
N LEU A 116 7.83 -1.25 5.90
CA LEU A 116 8.40 -0.45 4.82
C LEU A 116 9.92 -0.45 4.90
N ARG A 117 10.58 -0.39 3.74
CA ARG A 117 12.03 -0.19 3.70
C ARG A 117 12.36 1.20 4.21
N PHE A 118 13.60 1.37 4.69
CA PHE A 118 14.07 2.66 5.17
C PHE A 118 13.92 3.77 4.12
N THR A 119 14.25 3.50 2.86
CA THR A 119 14.13 4.46 1.75
C THR A 119 12.70 4.91 1.51
N ASP A 120 11.73 3.98 1.63
CA ASP A 120 10.31 4.28 1.42
C ASP A 120 9.80 5.14 2.59
N SER A 121 10.18 4.78 3.82
CA SER A 121 9.86 5.54 5.03
C SER A 121 10.46 6.95 5.01
N LEU A 122 11.71 7.08 4.54
CA LEU A 122 12.40 8.36 4.38
C LEU A 122 11.72 9.23 3.32
N ALA A 123 11.32 8.66 2.19
CA ALA A 123 10.60 9.37 1.14
C ALA A 123 9.22 9.86 1.64
N MET A 124 8.48 9.02 2.37
CA MET A 124 7.21 9.42 2.99
C MET A 124 7.41 10.54 4.02
N GLY A 125 8.43 10.43 4.87
CA GLY A 125 8.79 11.48 5.83
C GLY A 125 9.17 12.79 5.15
N GLY A 126 9.98 12.72 4.08
CA GLY A 126 10.33 13.87 3.25
C GLY A 126 9.12 14.53 2.61
N GLY A 127 8.19 13.74 2.06
CA GLY A 127 6.92 14.23 1.51
C GLY A 127 6.07 14.93 2.58
N ALA A 128 5.97 14.35 3.78
CA ALA A 128 5.23 14.95 4.89
C ALA A 128 5.84 16.30 5.33
N ILE A 129 7.16 16.39 5.45
CA ILE A 129 7.87 17.64 5.76
C ILE A 129 7.66 18.66 4.65
N LEU A 130 7.74 18.25 3.38
CA LEU A 130 7.51 19.13 2.24
C LEU A 130 6.11 19.75 2.29
N PHE A 131 5.05 18.95 2.50
CA PHE A 131 3.69 19.47 2.61
C PHE A 131 3.49 20.35 3.84
N TRP A 132 4.12 20.03 4.97
CA TRP A 132 4.08 20.86 6.17
C TRP A 132 4.74 22.23 5.95
N VAL A 133 5.87 22.28 5.23
CA VAL A 133 6.53 23.54 4.86
C VAL A 133 5.69 24.32 3.86
N LEU A 134 5.10 23.66 2.85
CA LEU A 134 4.21 24.30 1.89
C LEU A 134 2.98 24.90 2.56
N GLU A 135 2.39 24.20 3.52
CA GLU A 135 1.25 24.67 4.32
C GLU A 135 1.58 25.95 5.09
N LYS A 136 2.80 26.06 5.63
CA LYS A 136 3.26 27.28 6.33
C LYS A 136 3.61 28.43 5.38
N LYS A 137 4.16 28.15 4.20
CA LYS A 137 4.66 29.18 3.27
C LYS A 137 3.58 29.71 2.32
N LEU A 138 2.60 28.90 1.93
CA LEU A 138 1.56 29.31 1.01
C LEU A 138 0.48 30.13 1.73
N GLN A 139 0.57 31.45 1.61
CA GLN A 139 -0.42 32.39 2.17
C GLN A 139 -1.67 32.53 1.26
N LYS A 140 -1.56 32.22 -0.04
CA LYS A 140 -2.69 32.29 -0.97
C LYS A 140 -3.59 31.07 -0.84
N LYS A 141 -4.83 31.28 -0.39
CA LYS A 141 -5.87 30.24 -0.24
C LYS A 141 -6.08 29.38 -1.50
N SER A 142 -5.99 29.97 -2.70
CA SER A 142 -6.16 29.21 -3.96
C SER A 142 -5.05 28.17 -4.17
N LEU A 143 -3.79 28.54 -3.97
CA LEU A 143 -2.65 27.63 -4.09
C LEU A 143 -2.64 26.60 -2.96
N GLN A 144 -2.98 27.01 -1.73
CA GLN A 144 -3.07 26.09 -0.60
C GLN A 144 -4.13 25.01 -0.85
N ARG A 145 -5.30 25.37 -1.39
CA ARG A 145 -6.34 24.41 -1.78
C ARG A 145 -5.87 23.41 -2.82
N ILE A 146 -5.18 23.88 -3.87
CA ILE A 146 -4.72 23.01 -4.96
C ILE A 146 -3.62 22.06 -4.49
N PHE A 147 -2.61 22.55 -3.79
CA PHE A 147 -1.42 21.76 -3.47
C PHE A 147 -1.49 21.07 -2.11
N VAL A 148 -2.06 21.69 -1.09
CA VAL A 148 -2.00 21.21 0.29
C VAL A 148 -3.29 20.49 0.71
N GLU A 149 -4.47 21.06 0.42
CA GLU A 149 -5.74 20.40 0.77
C GLU A 149 -5.99 19.16 -0.11
N ASN A 150 -5.57 19.19 -1.37
CA ASN A 150 -5.65 18.05 -2.29
C ASN A 150 -4.36 17.22 -2.36
N ARG A 151 -3.50 17.26 -1.33
CA ARG A 151 -2.20 16.56 -1.31
C ARG A 151 -2.32 15.07 -1.68
N GLU A 152 -3.35 14.39 -1.18
CA GLU A 152 -3.62 12.98 -1.46
C GLU A 152 -3.88 12.73 -2.96
N ALA A 153 -4.72 13.56 -3.58
CA ALA A 153 -5.06 13.45 -5.00
C ALA A 153 -3.86 13.79 -5.90
N VAL A 154 -3.08 14.82 -5.53
CA VAL A 154 -1.86 15.21 -6.28
C VAL A 154 -0.84 14.08 -6.24
N CYS A 155 -0.52 13.54 -5.06
CA CYS A 155 0.42 12.44 -4.93
C CYS A 155 -0.07 11.16 -5.62
N ALA A 156 -1.35 10.81 -5.46
CA ALA A 156 -1.94 9.67 -6.16
C ALA A 156 -1.87 9.85 -7.68
N GLY A 157 -2.13 11.05 -8.19
CA GLY A 157 -2.00 11.38 -9.60
C GLY A 157 -0.58 11.23 -10.13
N VAL A 158 0.44 11.63 -9.35
CA VAL A 158 1.86 11.43 -9.72
C VAL A 158 2.21 9.94 -9.78
N ILE A 159 1.79 9.14 -8.80
CA ILE A 159 2.03 7.69 -8.78
C ILE A 159 1.32 7.01 -9.96
N ALA A 160 0.06 7.36 -10.20
CA ALA A 160 -0.73 6.81 -11.31
C ALA A 160 -0.10 7.19 -12.67
N GLY A 161 0.29 8.45 -12.84
CA GLY A 161 0.95 8.95 -14.05
C GLY A 161 2.26 8.21 -14.33
N GLY A 162 3.12 8.05 -13.32
CA GLY A 162 4.35 7.28 -13.44
C GLY A 162 4.10 5.82 -13.83
N SER A 163 3.07 5.20 -13.25
CA SER A 163 2.69 3.81 -13.57
C SER A 163 2.19 3.67 -15.02
N ILE A 164 1.36 4.60 -15.50
CA ILE A 164 0.85 4.60 -16.88
C ILE A 164 1.99 4.79 -17.88
N ILE A 165 2.89 5.77 -17.64
CA ILE A 165 4.06 5.99 -18.49
C ILE A 165 4.96 4.76 -18.51
N GLY A 166 5.16 4.09 -17.36
CA GLY A 166 5.91 2.83 -17.29
C GLY A 166 5.33 1.75 -18.21
N ILE A 167 4.01 1.57 -18.21
CA ILE A 167 3.34 0.61 -19.11
C ILE A 167 3.55 1.02 -20.58
N ILE A 168 3.39 2.30 -20.91
CA ILE A 168 3.58 2.81 -22.27
C ILE A 168 5.02 2.53 -22.75
N LEU A 169 6.02 2.79 -21.90
CA LEU A 169 7.42 2.52 -22.23
C LEU A 169 7.68 1.04 -22.47
N ILE A 170 7.16 0.15 -21.62
CA ILE A 170 7.28 -1.31 -21.79
C ILE A 170 6.67 -1.76 -23.12
N VAL A 171 5.48 -1.24 -23.47
CA VAL A 171 4.82 -1.57 -24.74
C VAL A 171 5.62 -1.06 -25.94
N LEU A 172 6.10 0.18 -25.89
CA LEU A 172 6.93 0.76 -26.95
C LEU A 172 8.23 -0.02 -27.14
N GLU A 173 8.90 -0.39 -26.04
CA GLU A 173 10.12 -1.20 -26.08
C GLU A 173 9.86 -2.58 -26.70
N THR A 174 8.77 -3.24 -26.30
CA THR A 174 8.45 -4.60 -26.75
C THR A 174 7.96 -4.67 -28.20
N VAL A 175 7.26 -3.63 -28.68
CA VAL A 175 6.58 -3.62 -30.00
C VAL A 175 7.36 -2.86 -31.06
N VAL A 176 7.94 -1.70 -30.70
CA VAL A 176 8.54 -0.76 -31.66
C VAL A 176 10.07 -0.88 -31.71
N LEU A 177 10.71 -1.09 -30.55
CA LEU A 177 12.18 -1.17 -30.44
C LEU A 177 12.73 -2.60 -30.52
N LYS A 178 11.93 -3.53 -31.05
CA LYS A 178 12.37 -4.89 -31.36
C LYS A 178 13.50 -4.92 -32.37
#